data_AF-A0A0D1CBN8-F1
#
_entry.id   AF-A0A0D1CBN8-F1
#
_cell.length_a   1.000
_cell.length_b   1.000
_cell.length_c   1.000
_cell.angle_alpha   90.00
_cell.angle_beta   90.00
_cell.angle_gamma   90.00
#
_symmetry.space_group_name_H-M   'P 1'
#
loop_
_entity.id
_entity.type
_entity.pdbx_description
1 polymer ?
#
loop_
_entity_poly.entity_id
_entity_poly.type
_entity_poly.pdbx_seq_one_letter_code
_entity_poly.pdbx_strand_id
1 'polypeptide(L)'
;MPDSNNTASTPQQPQPDYIYRPEDPEYSDQLRADSEVPSDPNHFASGLSQRYHHLSTNMDVNEVKTLTRMQILTPLSVLLQMGVMILCGSKLIKPNLQQVSRRHPTYLSVQDSFVLFYWVILYVLLIGFSVFLLLSRTSETKKALTHGVGTRLSLANYMMVLWAIFWILDRPLTFILGTATLGVIAVILLFNALVLAVRYPPSHKHPLDWLFIHVPIKMFLVITIQYDLWQQLFMALGWDFGSGGHDGLVRGLWPAFGIVSGLGVFSALWIFGTADLIWTAAGIYLNLGLLWHKHFSLIGGRDDGEPRPAPLTAAIILSIALQSVALIAGVAWKRIKARQEGRIALPLTPEEEAAAYRAEAERSARAAAATSSATLPATAPKNAVHDIADEEAAAESSGATVTPTKVTRKLGGGSSNASPTKKK
;
A
#
# COMPACT_ATOMS: atom_id res chain seq x y z
N MET A 1 -3.89 -43.27 88.54
CA MET A 1 -4.64 -43.34 87.26
C MET A 1 -5.88 -42.46 87.39
N PRO A 2 -6.33 -41.78 86.34
CA PRO A 2 -5.48 -41.17 85.31
C PRO A 2 -5.96 -39.74 84.92
N ASP A 3 -5.17 -39.08 84.07
CA ASP A 3 -5.52 -38.08 83.04
C ASP A 3 -6.51 -36.93 83.31
N SER A 4 -6.07 -35.71 83.00
CA SER A 4 -6.64 -34.97 81.86
C SER A 4 -5.69 -33.85 81.43
N ASN A 5 -5.28 -33.86 80.16
CA ASN A 5 -4.42 -32.85 79.55
C ASN A 5 -5.24 -32.09 78.50
N ASN A 6 -5.10 -30.77 78.40
CA ASN A 6 -6.04 -29.92 77.65
C ASN A 6 -5.37 -29.28 76.44
N THR A 7 -5.69 -29.78 75.24
CA THR A 7 -5.19 -29.25 73.95
C THR A 7 -6.37 -28.94 73.03
N ALA A 8 -6.63 -27.64 72.81
CA ALA A 8 -7.68 -27.17 71.91
C ALA A 8 -7.24 -27.27 70.45
N SER A 9 -8.08 -27.86 69.59
CA SER A 9 -7.86 -27.96 68.14
C SER A 9 -8.58 -26.84 67.39
N THR A 10 -7.85 -26.10 66.55
CA THR A 10 -8.41 -25.09 65.64
C THR A 10 -8.99 -25.78 64.40
N PRO A 11 -10.21 -25.45 63.94
CA PRO A 11 -10.78 -26.07 62.75
C PRO A 11 -10.09 -25.58 61.46
N GLN A 12 -9.65 -26.52 60.63
CA GLN A 12 -9.02 -26.25 59.34
C GLN A 12 -10.10 -26.03 58.26
N GLN A 13 -10.14 -24.84 57.65
CA GLN A 13 -11.08 -24.57 56.55
C GLN A 13 -10.60 -25.21 55.23
N PRO A 14 -11.52 -25.65 54.35
CA PRO A 14 -11.17 -26.26 53.08
C PRO A 14 -10.65 -25.23 52.07
N GLN A 15 -9.52 -25.52 51.43
CA GLN A 15 -9.07 -24.77 50.25
C GLN A 15 -9.86 -25.23 49.01
N PRO A 16 -10.42 -24.30 48.21
CA PRO A 16 -10.94 -24.61 46.89
C PRO A 16 -9.82 -24.64 45.83
N ASP A 17 -9.78 -25.67 44.99
CA ASP A 17 -8.92 -25.71 43.80
C ASP A 17 -9.36 -24.65 42.78
N TYR A 18 -8.60 -23.55 42.68
CA TYR A 18 -8.81 -22.53 41.65
C TYR A 18 -7.87 -22.75 40.46
N ILE A 19 -8.46 -23.02 39.29
CA ILE A 19 -7.72 -23.12 38.02
C ILE A 19 -7.27 -21.71 37.62
N TYR A 20 -5.94 -21.53 37.56
CA TYR A 20 -5.30 -20.25 37.24
C TYR A 20 -5.71 -19.71 35.86
N ARG A 21 -6.25 -18.49 35.82
CA ARG A 21 -6.49 -17.72 34.59
C ARG A 21 -5.62 -16.45 34.58
N PRO A 22 -4.80 -16.21 33.55
CA PRO A 22 -3.94 -15.01 33.47
C PRO A 22 -4.66 -13.67 33.26
N GLU A 23 -6.01 -13.63 33.34
CA GLU A 23 -6.83 -12.56 32.77
C GLU A 23 -7.55 -11.69 33.83
N ASP A 24 -7.53 -12.06 35.12
CA ASP A 24 -8.30 -11.40 36.17
C ASP A 24 -7.55 -10.16 36.74
N PRO A 25 -8.06 -8.93 36.54
CA PRO A 25 -7.29 -7.70 36.78
C PRO A 25 -7.08 -7.37 38.28
N GLU A 26 -7.94 -7.88 39.16
CA GLU A 26 -7.86 -7.60 40.61
C GLU A 26 -6.59 -8.20 41.25
N TYR A 27 -6.04 -9.27 40.68
CA TYR A 27 -4.81 -9.91 41.19
C TYR A 27 -3.53 -9.17 40.76
N SER A 28 -3.56 -8.46 39.62
CA SER A 28 -2.41 -7.64 39.18
C SER A 28 -2.19 -6.40 40.06
N ASP A 29 -3.24 -5.85 40.67
CA ASP A 29 -3.10 -4.73 41.60
C ASP A 29 -2.67 -5.17 43.01
N GLN A 30 -2.99 -6.40 43.44
CA GLN A 30 -2.45 -6.96 44.69
C GLN A 30 -0.93 -7.22 44.60
N LEU A 31 -0.46 -7.81 43.49
CA LEU A 31 0.98 -7.94 43.19
C LEU A 31 1.70 -6.60 43.07
N ARG A 32 0.97 -5.51 42.79
CA ARG A 32 1.51 -4.14 42.82
C ARG A 32 1.62 -3.61 44.25
N ALA A 33 0.60 -3.80 45.09
CA ALA A 33 0.60 -3.37 46.49
C ALA A 33 1.66 -4.11 47.32
N ASP A 34 1.75 -5.43 47.21
CA ASP A 34 2.75 -6.24 47.93
C ASP A 34 4.19 -6.00 47.46
N SER A 35 4.39 -5.25 46.37
CA SER A 35 5.71 -4.78 45.93
C SER A 35 6.19 -3.51 46.63
N GLU A 36 5.33 -2.81 47.38
CA GLU A 36 5.68 -1.61 48.17
C GLU A 36 6.35 -1.96 49.52
N VAL A 37 7.30 -2.90 49.49
CA VAL A 37 8.27 -3.08 50.58
C VAL A 37 9.02 -1.76 50.77
N PRO A 38 9.12 -1.21 51.99
CA PRO A 38 9.87 0.02 52.24
C PRO A 38 11.30 -0.10 51.74
N SER A 39 11.62 0.64 50.68
CA SER A 39 12.86 0.46 49.92
C SER A 39 14.09 0.76 50.79
N ASP A 40 14.98 -0.22 50.94
CA ASP A 40 16.36 0.02 51.38
C ASP A 40 16.95 1.12 50.49
N PRO A 41 17.37 2.28 51.05
CA PRO A 41 17.80 3.43 50.26
C PRO A 41 19.05 3.19 49.41
N ASN A 42 19.71 2.03 49.54
CA ASN A 42 20.86 1.64 48.73
C ASN A 42 20.49 0.78 47.51
N HIS A 43 19.25 0.27 47.42
CA HIS A 43 18.84 -0.56 46.28
C HIS A 43 18.46 0.29 45.07
N PHE A 44 19.37 0.37 44.09
CA PHE A 44 19.14 1.03 42.81
C PHE A 44 17.88 0.48 42.11
N ALA A 45 16.84 1.31 42.04
CA ALA A 45 15.62 1.01 41.29
C ALA A 45 15.97 0.61 39.84
N SER A 46 15.33 -0.45 39.34
CA SER A 46 15.81 -1.12 38.13
C SER A 46 15.92 -0.17 36.94
N GLY A 47 17.10 -0.11 36.32
CA GLY A 47 17.37 0.77 35.17
C GLY A 47 16.45 0.53 33.96
N LEU A 48 15.68 -0.56 33.96
CA LEU A 48 14.61 -0.84 33.00
C LEU A 48 13.34 -0.02 33.25
N SER A 49 12.89 0.19 34.51
CA SER A 49 11.73 1.05 34.78
C SER A 49 12.08 2.51 34.55
N GLN A 50 13.29 2.94 34.96
CA GLN A 50 13.82 4.25 34.59
C GLN A 50 13.97 4.40 33.07
N ARG A 51 14.46 3.40 32.33
CA ARG A 51 14.46 3.45 30.84
C ARG A 51 13.05 3.51 30.25
N TYR A 52 12.09 2.76 30.77
CA TYR A 52 10.70 2.80 30.27
C TYR A 52 10.05 4.15 30.53
N HIS A 53 10.21 4.74 31.71
CA HIS A 53 9.79 6.11 31.96
C HIS A 53 10.55 7.09 31.06
N HIS A 54 11.87 6.96 30.92
CA HIS A 54 12.69 7.85 30.08
C HIS A 54 12.37 7.75 28.57
N LEU A 55 11.94 6.59 28.06
CA LEU A 55 11.41 6.44 26.69
C LEU A 55 9.96 6.96 26.56
N SER A 56 9.17 6.88 27.64
CA SER A 56 7.76 7.30 27.67
C SER A 56 7.60 8.82 27.83
N THR A 57 8.51 9.47 28.57
CA THR A 57 8.47 10.92 28.85
C THR A 57 9.35 11.74 27.91
N ASN A 58 10.47 11.19 27.40
CA ASN A 58 11.26 11.85 26.36
C ASN A 58 10.82 11.43 24.95
N MET A 59 9.57 11.72 24.63
CA MET A 59 9.31 12.25 23.28
C MET A 59 10.03 13.60 23.25
N ASP A 60 11.07 13.74 22.41
CA ASP A 60 12.06 14.82 22.56
C ASP A 60 11.37 16.19 22.56
N VAL A 61 11.90 17.17 23.30
CA VAL A 61 11.32 18.53 23.37
C VAL A 61 11.18 19.12 21.96
N ASN A 62 12.03 18.70 21.03
CA ASN A 62 11.94 19.03 19.60
C ASN A 62 10.81 18.28 18.87
N GLU A 63 10.56 17.00 19.18
CA GLU A 63 9.40 16.24 18.68
C GLU A 63 8.08 16.82 19.20
N VAL A 64 7.99 17.15 20.50
CA VAL A 64 6.80 17.80 21.09
C VAL A 64 6.51 19.11 20.37
N LYS A 65 7.52 19.99 20.23
CA LYS A 65 7.39 21.26 19.48
C LYS A 65 7.01 21.03 18.02
N THR A 66 7.51 19.97 17.39
CA THR A 66 7.20 19.60 16.00
C THR A 66 5.76 19.09 15.87
N LEU A 67 5.27 18.27 16.80
CA LEU A 67 3.88 17.82 16.87
C LEU A 67 2.91 18.99 17.07
N THR A 68 3.17 19.88 18.02
CA THR A 68 2.33 21.07 18.22
C THR A 68 2.31 21.96 16.97
N ARG A 69 3.47 22.14 16.30
CA ARG A 69 3.54 22.85 15.02
C ARG A 69 2.74 22.13 13.92
N MET A 70 2.83 20.81 13.79
CA MET A 70 2.05 20.01 12.83
C MET A 70 0.55 20.09 13.08
N GLN A 71 0.11 20.00 14.35
CA GLN A 71 -1.30 20.07 14.75
C GLN A 71 -1.93 21.44 14.53
N ILE A 72 -1.14 22.53 14.50
CA ILE A 72 -1.61 23.87 14.13
C ILE A 72 -1.53 24.08 12.61
N LEU A 73 -0.41 23.70 11.99
CA LEU A 73 -0.13 23.95 10.57
C LEU A 73 -1.04 23.13 9.64
N THR A 74 -1.34 21.88 9.98
CA THR A 74 -2.13 20.99 9.10
C THR A 74 -3.57 21.48 8.96
N PRO A 75 -4.36 21.71 10.03
CA PRO A 75 -5.72 22.25 9.90
C PRO A 75 -5.73 23.65 9.26
N LEU A 76 -4.77 24.52 9.60
CA LEU A 76 -4.66 25.86 9.02
C LEU A 76 -4.41 25.80 7.51
N SER A 77 -3.57 24.88 7.04
CA SER A 77 -3.31 24.69 5.60
C SER A 77 -4.55 24.20 4.84
N VAL A 78 -5.35 23.29 5.43
CA VAL A 78 -6.60 22.79 4.83
C VAL A 78 -7.66 23.89 4.78
N LEU A 79 -7.81 24.67 5.86
CA LEU A 79 -8.74 25.80 5.91
C LEU A 79 -8.36 26.90 4.90
N LEU A 80 -7.06 27.21 4.77
CA LEU A 80 -6.59 28.18 3.77
C LEU A 80 -6.82 27.68 2.33
N GLN A 81 -6.48 26.42 2.04
CA GLN A 81 -6.71 25.81 0.73
C GLN A 81 -8.20 25.82 0.35
N MET A 82 -9.07 25.37 1.27
CA MET A 82 -10.52 25.38 1.07
C MET A 82 -11.05 26.80 0.88
N GLY A 83 -10.64 27.75 1.73
CA GLY A 83 -11.08 29.15 1.66
C GLY A 83 -10.68 29.83 0.35
N VAL A 84 -9.43 29.66 -0.10
CA VAL A 84 -8.96 30.16 -1.39
C VAL A 84 -9.70 29.48 -2.54
N MET A 85 -9.83 28.15 -2.55
CA MET A 85 -10.52 27.44 -3.64
C MET A 85 -12.01 27.80 -3.74
N ILE A 86 -12.68 28.07 -2.62
CA ILE A 86 -14.06 28.60 -2.60
C ILE A 86 -14.09 30.03 -3.17
N LEU A 87 -13.20 30.92 -2.72
CA LEU A 87 -13.13 32.30 -3.20
C LEU A 87 -12.84 32.37 -4.72
N CYS A 88 -11.87 31.58 -5.17
CA CYS A 88 -11.45 31.44 -6.57
C CYS A 88 -12.47 30.69 -7.45
N GLY A 89 -13.30 29.82 -6.87
CA GLY A 89 -14.44 29.19 -7.55
C GLY A 89 -15.71 30.04 -7.58
N SER A 90 -15.82 31.04 -6.70
CA SER A 90 -17.02 31.88 -6.53
C SER A 90 -17.31 32.79 -7.73
N LYS A 91 -18.38 33.60 -7.65
CA LYS A 91 -18.67 34.67 -8.61
C LYS A 91 -18.00 36.02 -8.28
N LEU A 92 -17.24 36.09 -7.18
CA LEU A 92 -16.62 37.33 -6.68
C LEU A 92 -15.36 37.71 -7.48
N ILE A 93 -14.60 36.72 -7.93
CA ILE A 93 -13.42 36.91 -8.78
C ILE A 93 -13.79 36.62 -10.24
N LYS A 94 -13.22 37.39 -11.18
CA LYS A 94 -13.31 37.17 -12.62
C LYS A 94 -11.90 37.26 -13.25
N PRO A 95 -11.46 36.26 -14.04
CA PRO A 95 -12.14 34.98 -14.26
C PRO A 95 -12.12 34.10 -13.00
N ASN A 96 -13.10 33.22 -12.85
CA ASN A 96 -13.11 32.20 -11.81
C ASN A 96 -12.60 30.84 -12.34
N LEU A 97 -12.31 29.86 -11.47
CA LEU A 97 -11.77 28.54 -11.90
C LEU A 97 -12.56 27.90 -13.05
N GLN A 98 -13.88 27.93 -12.95
CA GLN A 98 -14.81 27.35 -13.92
C GLN A 98 -14.81 28.11 -15.26
N GLN A 99 -14.66 29.43 -15.23
CA GLN A 99 -14.55 30.26 -16.44
C GLN A 99 -13.25 30.01 -17.19
N VAL A 100 -12.11 29.88 -16.49
CA VAL A 100 -10.83 29.50 -17.12
C VAL A 100 -10.91 28.10 -17.74
N SER A 101 -11.45 27.11 -17.00
CA SER A 101 -11.65 25.73 -17.51
C SER A 101 -12.51 25.68 -18.78
N ARG A 102 -13.55 26.52 -18.85
CA ARG A 102 -14.45 26.65 -20.02
C ARG A 102 -13.87 27.49 -21.15
N ARG A 103 -12.94 28.40 -20.87
CA ARG A 103 -12.21 29.19 -21.86
C ARG A 103 -11.15 28.35 -22.57
N HIS A 104 -10.52 27.44 -21.84
CA HIS A 104 -9.41 26.60 -22.31
C HIS A 104 -9.76 25.09 -22.25
N PRO A 105 -10.78 24.63 -22.99
CA PRO A 105 -11.13 23.22 -23.02
C PRO A 105 -10.03 22.41 -23.75
N THR A 106 -9.64 21.30 -23.12
CA THR A 106 -8.65 20.35 -23.62
C THR A 106 -9.27 18.96 -23.67
N TYR A 107 -8.67 18.03 -24.43
CA TYR A 107 -9.10 16.62 -24.43
C TYR A 107 -9.07 15.96 -23.03
N LEU A 108 -8.33 16.51 -22.07
CA LEU A 108 -8.23 16.01 -20.70
C LEU A 108 -9.17 16.73 -19.71
N SER A 109 -9.92 17.73 -20.16
CA SER A 109 -10.91 18.42 -19.33
C SER A 109 -12.06 17.47 -18.95
N VAL A 110 -12.39 17.44 -17.66
CA VAL A 110 -13.41 16.61 -17.01
C VAL A 110 -14.68 17.45 -16.79
N GLN A 111 -15.86 16.83 -16.78
CA GLN A 111 -17.09 17.56 -16.44
C GLN A 111 -17.01 18.22 -15.05
N ASP A 112 -17.24 19.54 -14.99
CA ASP A 112 -17.29 20.37 -13.78
C ASP A 112 -17.88 19.66 -12.55
N SER A 113 -19.04 19.00 -12.73
CA SER A 113 -19.80 18.31 -11.68
C SER A 113 -19.04 17.15 -11.02
N PHE A 114 -18.29 16.36 -11.81
CA PHE A 114 -17.49 15.24 -11.30
C PHE A 114 -16.28 15.75 -10.50
N VAL A 115 -15.60 16.76 -11.04
CA VAL A 115 -14.46 17.41 -10.37
C VAL A 115 -14.89 18.02 -9.04
N LEU A 116 -15.99 18.79 -9.03
CA LEU A 116 -16.51 19.43 -7.81
C LEU A 116 -16.92 18.40 -6.76
N PHE A 117 -17.63 17.34 -7.13
CA PHE A 117 -18.03 16.28 -6.19
C PHE A 117 -16.81 15.55 -5.59
N TYR A 118 -15.80 15.27 -6.41
CA TYR A 118 -14.54 14.68 -5.97
C TYR A 118 -13.83 15.58 -4.95
N TRP A 119 -13.69 16.87 -5.25
CA TRP A 119 -13.08 17.85 -4.34
C TRP A 119 -13.88 18.01 -3.04
N VAL A 120 -15.22 17.97 -3.07
CA VAL A 120 -16.05 18.01 -1.86
C VAL A 120 -15.78 16.81 -0.95
N ILE A 121 -15.73 15.58 -1.48
CA ILE A 121 -15.36 14.38 -0.70
C ILE A 121 -13.95 14.51 -0.14
N LEU A 122 -13.00 14.96 -0.97
CA LEU A 122 -11.61 15.17 -0.58
C LEU A 122 -11.48 16.18 0.56
N TYR A 123 -12.20 17.32 0.52
CA TYR A 123 -12.20 18.30 1.61
C TYR A 123 -12.84 17.76 2.89
N VAL A 124 -13.94 17.00 2.80
CA VAL A 124 -14.54 16.32 3.97
C VAL A 124 -13.53 15.36 4.62
N LEU A 125 -12.76 14.61 3.81
CA LEU A 125 -11.70 13.74 4.30
C LEU A 125 -10.48 14.50 4.85
N LEU A 126 -10.08 15.64 4.27
CA LEU A 126 -9.01 16.50 4.80
C LEU A 126 -9.41 17.18 6.13
N ILE A 127 -10.67 17.58 6.28
CA ILE A 127 -11.20 18.11 7.54
C ILE A 127 -11.26 16.98 8.57
N GLY A 128 -11.75 15.80 8.18
CA GLY A 128 -11.77 14.59 9.03
C GLY A 128 -10.37 14.19 9.51
N PHE A 129 -9.37 14.19 8.62
CA PHE A 129 -7.95 14.04 8.97
C PHE A 129 -7.49 15.10 9.97
N SER A 130 -7.77 16.38 9.69
CA SER A 130 -7.37 17.49 10.56
C SER A 130 -7.95 17.37 11.97
N VAL A 131 -9.20 16.93 12.12
CA VAL A 131 -9.84 16.64 13.41
C VAL A 131 -9.24 15.38 14.06
N PHE A 132 -9.00 14.32 13.27
CA PHE A 132 -8.39 13.08 13.74
C PHE A 132 -6.98 13.31 14.31
N LEU A 133 -6.17 14.21 13.73
CA LEU A 133 -4.86 14.60 14.26
C LEU A 133 -4.91 15.31 15.63
N LEU A 134 -6.05 15.93 15.98
CA LEU A 134 -6.25 16.58 17.27
C LEU A 134 -6.77 15.60 18.34
N LEU A 135 -7.55 14.60 17.93
CA LEU A 135 -8.12 13.58 18.82
C LEU A 135 -7.20 12.37 19.04
N SER A 136 -6.31 12.06 18.08
CA SER A 136 -5.41 10.90 18.09
C SER A 136 -4.39 10.93 19.22
N ARG A 137 -4.60 10.09 20.25
CA ARG A 137 -3.66 9.89 21.37
C ARG A 137 -2.61 8.80 21.14
N THR A 138 -2.84 7.91 20.18
CA THR A 138 -2.05 6.70 19.85
C THR A 138 -0.61 7.00 19.42
N SER A 139 0.34 6.19 19.91
CA SER A 139 1.78 6.30 19.64
C SER A 139 2.14 6.04 18.18
N GLU A 140 1.58 5.00 17.56
CA GLU A 140 1.81 4.67 16.15
C GLU A 140 1.35 5.80 15.21
N THR A 141 0.15 6.32 15.44
CA THR A 141 -0.41 7.44 14.67
C THR A 141 0.44 8.71 14.84
N LYS A 142 0.93 9.01 16.05
CA LYS A 142 1.91 10.09 16.30
C LYS A 142 3.22 9.87 15.55
N LYS A 143 3.73 8.63 15.49
CA LYS A 143 5.00 8.28 14.82
C LYS A 143 4.90 8.40 13.29
N ALA A 144 3.76 8.03 12.71
CA ALA A 144 3.46 8.30 11.31
C ALA A 144 3.38 9.81 11.02
N LEU A 145 2.82 10.59 11.95
CA LEU A 145 2.72 12.04 11.84
C LEU A 145 4.09 12.74 11.94
N THR A 146 4.92 12.43 12.95
CA THR A 146 6.25 13.04 13.16
C THR A 146 7.22 12.76 12.02
N HIS A 147 7.21 11.57 11.43
CA HIS A 147 8.03 11.24 10.25
C HIS A 147 7.54 11.87 8.93
N GLY A 148 6.66 12.88 9.01
CA GLY A 148 6.52 13.92 8.00
C GLY A 148 5.28 13.82 7.11
N VAL A 149 4.31 12.95 7.45
CA VAL A 149 3.05 12.85 6.68
C VAL A 149 2.27 14.16 6.75
N GLY A 150 2.18 14.77 7.93
CA GLY A 150 1.47 16.04 8.16
C GLY A 150 2.15 17.26 7.51
N THR A 151 3.48 17.40 7.67
CA THR A 151 4.22 18.52 7.05
C THR A 151 4.18 18.47 5.53
N ARG A 152 4.39 17.29 4.91
CA ARG A 152 4.28 17.11 3.45
C ARG A 152 2.89 17.46 2.93
N LEU A 153 1.83 17.03 3.64
CA LEU A 153 0.46 17.39 3.25
C LEU A 153 0.22 18.90 3.38
N SER A 154 0.62 19.53 4.49
CA SER A 154 0.46 20.98 4.65
C SER A 154 1.19 21.78 3.57
N LEU A 155 2.39 21.35 3.17
CA LEU A 155 3.12 21.94 2.04
C LEU A 155 2.38 21.76 0.71
N ALA A 156 1.86 20.57 0.42
CA ALA A 156 1.04 20.33 -0.78
C ALA A 156 -0.22 21.23 -0.79
N ASN A 157 -0.88 21.41 0.35
CA ASN A 157 -2.04 22.30 0.49
C ASN A 157 -1.69 23.77 0.21
N TYR A 158 -0.55 24.26 0.75
CA TYR A 158 -0.05 25.63 0.46
C TYR A 158 0.38 25.80 -0.99
N MET A 159 0.97 24.79 -1.63
CA MET A 159 1.28 24.86 -3.06
C MET A 159 0.01 24.81 -3.91
N MET A 160 -1.06 24.13 -3.47
CA MET A 160 -2.35 24.14 -4.18
C MET A 160 -3.06 25.51 -4.10
N VAL A 161 -2.89 26.24 -2.99
CA VAL A 161 -3.27 27.67 -2.89
C VAL A 161 -2.54 28.50 -3.95
N LEU A 162 -1.23 28.32 -4.08
CA LEU A 162 -0.42 29.04 -5.07
C LEU A 162 -0.82 28.69 -6.50
N TRP A 163 -1.10 27.41 -6.77
CA TRP A 163 -1.62 26.95 -8.06
C TRP A 163 -2.97 27.60 -8.42
N ALA A 164 -3.92 27.70 -7.47
CA ALA A 164 -5.23 28.30 -7.72
C ALA A 164 -5.13 29.79 -8.14
N ILE A 165 -4.13 30.50 -7.61
CA ILE A 165 -3.78 31.88 -8.03
C ILE A 165 -3.23 31.85 -9.46
N PHE A 166 -2.28 30.96 -9.77
CA PHE A 166 -1.70 30.83 -11.12
C PHE A 166 -2.72 30.44 -12.20
N TRP A 167 -3.73 29.63 -11.84
CA TRP A 167 -4.86 29.27 -12.71
C TRP A 167 -5.71 30.48 -13.08
N ILE A 168 -6.12 31.29 -12.11
CA ILE A 168 -6.99 32.47 -12.32
C ILE A 168 -6.33 33.59 -13.11
N LEU A 169 -5.00 33.70 -13.09
CA LEU A 169 -4.29 34.77 -13.79
C LEU A 169 -4.40 34.67 -15.33
N ASP A 170 -4.80 33.50 -15.88
CA ASP A 170 -5.20 33.33 -17.28
C ASP A 170 -4.11 33.77 -18.29
N ARG A 171 -2.83 33.48 -17.97
CA ARG A 171 -1.65 33.80 -18.80
C ARG A 171 -0.82 32.53 -19.08
N PRO A 172 -0.14 32.44 -20.25
CA PRO A 172 0.72 31.30 -20.57
C PRO A 172 1.86 31.11 -19.55
N LEU A 173 2.48 32.20 -19.07
CA LEU A 173 3.51 32.12 -18.03
C LEU A 173 2.97 31.56 -16.70
N THR A 174 1.73 31.89 -16.32
CA THR A 174 1.15 31.37 -15.08
C THR A 174 0.66 29.94 -15.24
N PHE A 175 0.27 29.51 -16.44
CA PHE A 175 0.03 28.09 -16.72
C PHE A 175 1.33 27.25 -16.64
N ILE A 176 2.48 27.77 -17.09
CA ILE A 176 3.79 27.12 -16.90
C ILE A 176 4.14 27.02 -15.40
N LEU A 177 4.02 28.12 -14.64
CA LEU A 177 4.26 28.12 -13.19
C LEU A 177 3.28 27.21 -12.43
N GLY A 178 2.01 27.17 -12.84
CA GLY A 178 1.00 26.25 -12.34
C GLY A 178 1.35 24.79 -12.61
N THR A 179 1.85 24.47 -13.81
CA THR A 179 2.31 23.12 -14.18
C THR A 179 3.48 22.69 -13.30
N ALA A 180 4.48 23.55 -13.12
CA ALA A 180 5.62 23.29 -12.24
C ALA A 180 5.18 23.09 -10.77
N THR A 181 4.23 23.91 -10.30
CA THR A 181 3.66 23.81 -8.95
C THR A 181 2.93 22.49 -8.74
N LEU A 182 2.08 22.06 -9.69
CA LEU A 182 1.41 20.76 -9.68
C LEU A 182 2.40 19.60 -9.80
N GLY A 183 3.49 19.75 -10.55
CA GLY A 183 4.56 18.75 -10.62
C GLY A 183 5.24 18.52 -9.26
N VAL A 184 5.54 19.60 -8.53
CA VAL A 184 6.09 19.50 -7.17
C VAL A 184 5.07 18.91 -6.19
N ILE A 185 3.79 19.32 -6.27
CA ILE A 185 2.69 18.71 -5.47
C ILE A 185 2.60 17.21 -5.74
N ALA A 186 2.60 16.79 -7.00
CA ALA A 186 2.54 15.38 -7.40
C ALA A 186 3.74 14.59 -6.85
N VAL A 187 4.96 15.13 -6.90
CA VAL A 187 6.16 14.49 -6.32
C VAL A 187 6.06 14.39 -4.80
N ILE A 188 5.63 15.44 -4.10
CA ILE A 188 5.44 15.44 -2.64
C ILE A 188 4.40 14.39 -2.23
N LEU A 189 3.25 14.36 -2.91
CA LEU A 189 2.16 13.44 -2.62
C LEU A 189 2.51 11.99 -3.01
N LEU A 190 3.23 11.77 -4.11
CA LEU A 190 3.71 10.44 -4.54
C LEU A 190 4.73 9.87 -3.54
N PHE A 191 5.68 10.70 -3.08
CA PHE A 191 6.61 10.30 -2.03
C PHE A 191 5.88 10.00 -0.72
N ASN A 192 4.86 10.79 -0.36
CA ASN A 192 4.04 10.52 0.82
C ASN A 192 3.28 9.20 0.68
N ALA A 193 2.61 8.96 -0.45
CA ALA A 193 1.87 7.73 -0.74
C ALA A 193 2.79 6.48 -0.75
N LEU A 194 4.02 6.60 -1.26
CA LEU A 194 5.03 5.54 -1.21
C LEU A 194 5.49 5.25 0.23
N VAL A 195 5.74 6.29 1.04
CA VAL A 195 6.07 6.12 2.47
C VAL A 195 4.91 5.47 3.23
N LEU A 196 3.66 5.85 2.97
CA LEU A 196 2.49 5.17 3.52
C LEU A 196 2.40 3.71 3.06
N ALA A 197 2.63 3.41 1.78
CA ALA A 197 2.55 2.07 1.24
C ALA A 197 3.62 1.11 1.79
N VAL A 198 4.85 1.61 2.00
CA VAL A 198 6.01 0.79 2.42
C VAL A 198 6.21 0.77 3.93
N ARG A 199 6.03 1.90 4.63
CA ARG A 199 6.39 2.04 6.05
C ARG A 199 5.21 1.97 7.01
N TYR A 200 4.01 2.33 6.56
CA TYR A 200 2.78 2.35 7.37
C TYR A 200 1.62 1.65 6.62
N PRO A 201 1.77 0.35 6.27
CA PRO A 201 0.79 -0.37 5.46
C PRO A 201 -0.59 -0.41 6.14
N PRO A 202 -1.69 -0.45 5.36
CA PRO A 202 -3.05 -0.34 5.88
C PRO A 202 -3.42 -1.55 6.75
N SER A 203 -3.65 -1.33 8.04
CA SER A 203 -4.06 -2.36 8.99
C SER A 203 -5.58 -2.43 9.12
N HIS A 204 -6.16 -3.62 8.87
CA HIS A 204 -7.59 -3.87 9.05
C HIS A 204 -8.09 -3.68 10.49
N LYS A 205 -7.18 -3.62 11.48
CA LYS A 205 -7.52 -3.35 12.89
C LYS A 205 -7.89 -1.88 13.16
N HIS A 206 -7.48 -0.96 12.30
CA HIS A 206 -7.67 0.49 12.49
C HIS A 206 -8.28 1.15 11.23
N PRO A 207 -9.58 0.91 10.96
CA PRO A 207 -10.23 1.39 9.74
C PRO A 207 -10.38 2.92 9.67
N LEU A 208 -10.40 3.61 10.82
CA LEU A 208 -10.47 5.08 10.87
C LEU A 208 -9.13 5.74 10.54
N ASP A 209 -8.01 5.23 11.08
CA ASP A 209 -6.66 5.63 10.67
C ASP A 209 -6.48 5.43 9.16
N TRP A 210 -6.93 4.29 8.61
CA TRP A 210 -6.92 4.09 7.16
C TRP A 210 -7.76 5.11 6.39
N LEU A 211 -9.02 5.33 6.83
CA LEU A 211 -9.96 6.23 6.17
C LEU A 211 -9.47 7.68 6.15
N PHE A 212 -8.91 8.18 7.26
CA PHE A 212 -8.51 9.58 7.36
C PHE A 212 -7.05 9.85 7.00
N ILE A 213 -6.13 8.88 7.15
CA ILE A 213 -4.72 9.09 6.80
C ILE A 213 -4.48 8.69 5.33
N HIS A 214 -4.83 7.46 4.93
CA HIS A 214 -4.46 6.95 3.61
C HIS A 214 -5.38 7.47 2.49
N VAL A 215 -6.69 7.61 2.70
CA VAL A 215 -7.63 7.96 1.63
C VAL A 215 -7.44 9.38 1.07
N PRO A 216 -7.47 10.47 1.86
CA PRO A 216 -7.35 11.83 1.29
C PRO A 216 -6.00 12.05 0.59
N ILE A 217 -4.90 11.51 1.11
CA ILE A 217 -3.57 11.62 0.47
C ILE A 217 -3.57 10.94 -0.91
N LYS A 218 -4.17 9.75 -1.01
CA LYS A 218 -4.29 9.02 -2.28
C LYS A 218 -5.25 9.70 -3.25
N MET A 219 -6.39 10.20 -2.78
CA MET A 219 -7.33 10.94 -3.64
C MET A 219 -6.70 12.22 -4.19
N PHE A 220 -6.01 12.99 -3.35
CA PHE A 220 -5.32 14.20 -3.79
C PHE A 220 -4.22 13.87 -4.81
N LEU A 221 -3.41 12.83 -4.57
CA LEU A 221 -2.42 12.36 -5.54
C LEU A 221 -3.06 11.94 -6.87
N VAL A 222 -4.14 11.17 -6.85
CA VAL A 222 -4.78 10.64 -8.07
C VAL A 222 -5.36 11.77 -8.92
N ILE A 223 -6.08 12.76 -8.35
CA ILE A 223 -6.60 13.87 -9.16
C ILE A 223 -5.47 14.75 -9.73
N THR A 224 -4.44 15.05 -8.94
CA THR A 224 -3.28 15.83 -9.40
C THR A 224 -2.51 15.13 -10.51
N ILE A 225 -2.20 13.83 -10.36
CA ILE A 225 -1.36 13.08 -11.31
C ILE A 225 -2.13 12.54 -12.53
N GLN A 226 -3.46 12.39 -12.45
CA GLN A 226 -4.27 11.90 -13.56
C GLN A 226 -4.93 13.03 -14.37
N TYR A 227 -5.16 14.20 -13.77
CA TYR A 227 -5.88 15.32 -14.41
C TYR A 227 -5.18 16.66 -14.29
N ASP A 228 -5.09 17.22 -13.08
CA ASP A 228 -4.77 18.65 -12.90
C ASP A 228 -3.44 19.01 -13.60
N LEU A 229 -2.41 18.18 -13.41
CA LEU A 229 -1.07 18.36 -14.00
C LEU A 229 -1.11 18.41 -15.53
N TRP A 230 -1.90 17.54 -16.16
CA TRP A 230 -1.93 17.40 -17.61
C TRP A 230 -2.88 18.38 -18.27
N GLN A 231 -4.02 18.69 -17.64
CA GLN A 231 -4.88 19.78 -18.10
C GLN A 231 -4.12 21.11 -18.03
N GLN A 232 -3.37 21.36 -16.95
CA GLN A 232 -2.52 22.56 -16.82
C GLN A 232 -1.39 22.58 -17.87
N LEU A 233 -0.70 21.46 -18.09
CA LEU A 233 0.36 21.33 -19.10
C LEU A 233 -0.18 21.60 -20.51
N PHE A 234 -1.38 21.14 -20.85
CA PHE A 234 -1.96 21.36 -22.18
C PHE A 234 -2.23 22.85 -22.43
N MET A 235 -2.76 23.57 -21.44
CA MET A 235 -2.94 25.03 -21.53
C MET A 235 -1.60 25.77 -21.56
N ALA A 236 -0.56 25.25 -20.90
CA ALA A 236 0.80 25.79 -20.94
C ALA A 236 1.51 25.57 -22.30
N LEU A 237 1.14 24.51 -23.04
CA LEU A 237 1.68 24.16 -24.36
C LEU A 237 0.84 24.66 -25.55
N GLY A 238 -0.32 25.27 -25.29
CA GLY A 238 -1.27 25.69 -26.34
C GLY A 238 -1.99 24.52 -27.03
N TRP A 239 -2.16 23.40 -26.33
CA TRP A 239 -2.91 22.22 -26.79
C TRP A 239 -4.39 22.26 -26.34
N ASP A 240 -4.95 23.46 -26.39
CA ASP A 240 -6.28 23.81 -25.91
C ASP A 240 -7.00 24.72 -26.93
N PHE A 241 -8.33 24.70 -26.94
CA PHE A 241 -9.09 25.48 -27.92
C PHE A 241 -9.02 27.01 -27.70
N GLY A 242 -8.73 27.46 -26.49
CA GLY A 242 -8.74 28.88 -26.12
C GLY A 242 -7.49 29.66 -26.53
N SER A 243 -6.32 29.02 -26.49
CA SER A 243 -5.04 29.65 -26.91
C SER A 243 -4.49 29.10 -28.23
N GLY A 244 -4.70 27.82 -28.52
CA GLY A 244 -4.25 27.16 -29.76
C GLY A 244 -5.32 26.99 -30.84
N GLY A 245 -6.58 27.32 -30.54
CA GLY A 245 -7.71 27.11 -31.46
C GLY A 245 -7.96 25.63 -31.78
N HIS A 246 -8.62 25.36 -32.90
CA HIS A 246 -8.89 24.00 -33.36
C HIS A 246 -7.58 23.23 -33.66
N ASP A 247 -6.62 23.86 -34.32
CA ASP A 247 -5.34 23.23 -34.72
C ASP A 247 -4.48 22.84 -33.50
N GLY A 248 -4.40 23.73 -32.50
CA GLY A 248 -3.73 23.44 -31.23
C GLY A 248 -4.39 22.30 -30.47
N LEU A 249 -5.73 22.28 -30.43
CA LEU A 249 -6.47 21.16 -29.84
C LEU A 249 -6.18 19.85 -30.57
N VAL A 250 -6.31 19.80 -31.90
CA VAL A 250 -6.04 18.60 -32.72
C VAL A 250 -4.61 18.09 -32.51
N ARG A 251 -3.61 19.00 -32.43
CA ARG A 251 -2.22 18.66 -32.11
C ARG A 251 -2.07 17.99 -30.73
N GLY A 252 -2.93 18.33 -29.77
CA GLY A 252 -3.03 17.69 -28.46
C GLY A 252 -3.61 16.28 -28.42
N LEU A 253 -4.20 15.77 -29.53
CA LEU A 253 -4.89 14.47 -29.54
C LEU A 253 -3.97 13.28 -29.21
N TRP A 254 -2.84 13.17 -29.90
CA TRP A 254 -1.90 12.06 -29.70
C TRP A 254 -1.17 12.13 -28.35
N PRO A 255 -0.73 13.31 -27.86
CA PRO A 255 -0.31 13.46 -26.46
C PRO A 255 -1.39 13.04 -25.46
N ALA A 256 -2.65 13.43 -25.64
CA ALA A 256 -3.73 13.08 -24.71
C ALA A 256 -3.98 11.56 -24.68
N PHE A 257 -3.99 10.90 -25.85
CA PHE A 257 -4.04 9.45 -25.96
C PHE A 257 -2.88 8.77 -25.23
N GLY A 258 -1.65 9.24 -25.45
CA GLY A 258 -0.45 8.70 -24.80
C GLY A 258 -0.46 8.87 -23.28
N ILE A 259 -0.97 10.00 -22.78
CA ILE A 259 -1.11 10.30 -21.36
C ILE A 259 -2.18 9.41 -20.72
N VAL A 260 -3.40 9.34 -21.27
CA VAL A 260 -4.49 8.52 -20.71
C VAL A 260 -4.15 7.03 -20.71
N SER A 261 -3.52 6.53 -21.79
CA SER A 261 -3.09 5.12 -21.87
C SER A 261 -1.89 4.83 -20.97
N GLY A 262 -0.86 5.68 -20.97
CA GLY A 262 0.33 5.53 -20.11
C GLY A 262 0.01 5.60 -18.61
N LEU A 263 -0.84 6.55 -18.19
CA LEU A 263 -1.34 6.63 -16.83
C LEU A 263 -2.28 5.47 -16.48
N GLY A 264 -3.05 4.96 -17.45
CA GLY A 264 -3.84 3.74 -17.29
C GLY A 264 -2.96 2.53 -16.95
N VAL A 265 -1.86 2.34 -17.70
CA VAL A 265 -0.88 1.28 -17.45
C VAL A 265 -0.13 1.49 -16.13
N PHE A 266 0.34 2.70 -15.84
CA PHE A 266 0.99 3.02 -14.57
C PHE A 266 0.06 2.77 -13.36
N SER A 267 -1.18 3.25 -13.44
CA SER A 267 -2.22 3.05 -12.43
C SER A 267 -2.50 1.55 -12.24
N ALA A 268 -2.64 0.78 -13.33
CA ALA A 268 -2.85 -0.67 -13.25
C ALA A 268 -1.65 -1.42 -12.62
N LEU A 269 -0.41 -1.06 -12.96
CA LEU A 269 0.78 -1.66 -12.33
C LEU A 269 0.85 -1.34 -10.83
N TRP A 270 0.57 -0.08 -10.46
CA TRP A 270 0.50 0.33 -9.05
C TRP A 270 -0.61 -0.40 -8.29
N ILE A 271 -1.83 -0.44 -8.84
CA ILE A 271 -2.99 -1.15 -8.27
C ILE A 271 -2.69 -2.64 -8.14
N PHE A 272 -2.05 -3.29 -9.11
CA PHE A 272 -1.73 -4.72 -9.03
C PHE A 272 -0.75 -5.02 -7.88
N GLY A 273 0.33 -4.25 -7.76
CA GLY A 273 1.31 -4.42 -6.67
C GLY A 273 0.77 -4.07 -5.29
N THR A 274 -0.03 -3.01 -5.18
CA THR A 274 -0.54 -2.51 -3.89
C THR A 274 -1.91 -3.09 -3.48
N ALA A 275 -2.68 -3.66 -4.42
CA ALA A 275 -4.10 -4.00 -4.29
C ALA A 275 -4.96 -2.84 -3.72
N ASP A 276 -4.72 -1.62 -4.22
CA ASP A 276 -5.28 -0.40 -3.66
C ASP A 276 -6.67 -0.04 -4.22
N LEU A 277 -7.70 -0.38 -3.45
CA LEU A 277 -9.10 -0.08 -3.77
C LEU A 277 -9.36 1.42 -3.97
N ILE A 278 -8.70 2.29 -3.18
CA ILE A 278 -8.93 3.75 -3.23
C ILE A 278 -8.41 4.33 -4.53
N TRP A 279 -7.18 3.97 -4.90
CA TRP A 279 -6.57 4.38 -6.16
C TRP A 279 -7.44 3.93 -7.35
N THR A 280 -7.91 2.68 -7.31
CA THR A 280 -8.81 2.12 -8.33
C THR A 280 -10.14 2.89 -8.42
N ALA A 281 -10.81 3.11 -7.29
CA ALA A 281 -12.12 3.77 -7.24
C ALA A 281 -12.02 5.24 -7.70
N ALA A 282 -11.00 5.96 -7.26
CA ALA A 282 -10.73 7.33 -7.69
C ALA A 282 -10.40 7.41 -9.19
N GLY A 283 -9.50 6.55 -9.68
CA GLY A 283 -9.07 6.55 -11.08
C GLY A 283 -10.18 6.18 -12.06
N ILE A 284 -11.05 5.23 -11.68
CA ILE A 284 -12.27 4.89 -12.44
C ILE A 284 -13.28 6.03 -12.38
N TYR A 285 -13.56 6.62 -11.21
CA TYR A 285 -14.54 7.71 -11.08
C TYR A 285 -14.19 8.91 -11.97
N LEU A 286 -12.92 9.31 -11.99
CA LEU A 286 -12.48 10.45 -12.80
C LEU A 286 -12.41 10.10 -14.30
N ASN A 287 -12.03 8.86 -14.67
CA ASN A 287 -12.14 8.37 -16.05
C ASN A 287 -13.60 8.36 -16.54
N LEU A 288 -14.57 8.02 -15.68
CA LEU A 288 -16.00 8.16 -15.98
C LEU A 288 -16.38 9.64 -16.17
N GLY A 289 -15.83 10.56 -15.38
CA GLY A 289 -16.02 12.00 -15.54
C GLY A 289 -15.48 12.58 -16.87
N LEU A 290 -14.45 11.98 -17.47
CA LEU A 290 -14.05 12.29 -18.86
C LEU A 290 -15.15 11.83 -19.83
N LEU A 291 -15.56 10.58 -19.72
CA LEU A 291 -16.44 9.90 -20.67
C LEU A 291 -17.88 10.46 -20.62
N TRP A 292 -18.34 10.91 -19.45
CA TRP A 292 -19.66 11.52 -19.26
C TRP A 292 -19.73 12.99 -19.69
N HIS A 293 -18.64 13.59 -20.17
CA HIS A 293 -18.60 15.00 -20.57
C HIS A 293 -19.32 15.24 -21.91
N LYS A 294 -20.66 15.36 -21.85
CA LYS A 294 -21.57 15.49 -23.00
C LYS A 294 -21.41 16.76 -23.86
N HIS A 295 -20.60 17.73 -23.43
CA HIS A 295 -20.50 19.06 -24.05
C HIS A 295 -19.06 19.37 -24.51
N PHE A 296 -18.36 18.39 -25.09
CA PHE A 296 -17.04 18.61 -25.68
C PHE A 296 -17.17 19.28 -27.06
N SER A 297 -17.59 20.54 -27.07
CA SER A 297 -17.80 21.31 -28.31
C SER A 297 -16.46 21.72 -28.94
N LEU A 298 -16.02 20.95 -29.94
CA LEU A 298 -14.86 21.23 -30.80
C LEU A 298 -15.04 22.47 -31.71
N ILE A 299 -16.25 23.05 -31.73
CA ILE A 299 -16.66 24.18 -32.55
C ILE A 299 -17.30 25.21 -31.61
N GLY A 300 -16.48 26.16 -31.13
CA GLY A 300 -16.78 27.02 -29.99
C GLY A 300 -18.19 27.62 -29.95
N GLY A 301 -18.99 27.20 -28.98
CA GLY A 301 -20.28 27.81 -28.64
C GLY A 301 -21.53 27.13 -29.20
N ARG A 302 -21.42 26.00 -29.93
CA ARG A 302 -22.57 25.15 -30.24
C ARG A 302 -22.78 24.07 -29.18
N ASP A 303 -24.02 23.93 -28.69
CA ASP A 303 -24.41 22.93 -27.68
C ASP A 303 -24.49 21.51 -28.24
N ASP A 304 -24.66 21.36 -29.56
CA ASP A 304 -24.50 20.13 -30.32
C ASP A 304 -23.00 19.76 -30.45
N GLY A 305 -22.41 19.38 -29.31
CA GLY A 305 -21.00 19.02 -29.21
C GLY A 305 -20.65 17.72 -29.96
N GLU A 306 -19.56 17.75 -30.70
CA GLU A 306 -19.01 16.58 -31.37
C GLU A 306 -18.55 15.50 -30.37
N PRO A 307 -18.70 14.20 -30.68
CA PRO A 307 -18.21 13.13 -29.81
C PRO A 307 -16.69 13.17 -29.70
N ARG A 308 -16.15 12.98 -28.48
CA ARG A 308 -14.71 12.86 -28.23
C ARG A 308 -14.08 11.84 -29.22
N PRO A 309 -12.93 12.15 -29.85
CA PRO A 309 -12.33 11.27 -30.85
C PRO A 309 -12.21 9.82 -30.41
N ALA A 310 -12.65 8.90 -31.27
CA ALA A 310 -12.69 7.46 -31.01
C ALA A 310 -11.43 6.86 -30.33
N PRO A 311 -10.17 7.18 -30.73
CA PRO A 311 -8.99 6.64 -30.05
C PRO A 311 -8.89 7.07 -28.57
N LEU A 312 -9.28 8.31 -28.23
CA LEU A 312 -9.26 8.78 -26.85
C LEU A 312 -10.34 8.09 -26.01
N THR A 313 -11.54 7.95 -26.56
CA THR A 313 -12.66 7.21 -25.91
C THR A 313 -12.28 5.75 -25.68
N ALA A 314 -11.63 5.10 -26.64
CA ALA A 314 -11.09 3.75 -26.49
C ALA A 314 -9.99 3.67 -25.40
N ALA A 315 -9.08 4.65 -25.32
CA ALA A 315 -8.05 4.71 -24.28
C ALA A 315 -8.64 4.88 -22.87
N ILE A 316 -9.70 5.67 -22.71
CA ILE A 316 -10.41 5.84 -21.43
C ILE A 316 -11.07 4.52 -20.99
N ILE A 317 -11.79 3.86 -21.90
CA ILE A 317 -12.45 2.56 -21.63
C ILE A 317 -11.40 1.48 -21.30
N LEU A 318 -10.29 1.44 -22.05
CA LEU A 318 -9.17 0.53 -21.78
C LEU A 318 -8.54 0.82 -20.42
N SER A 319 -8.36 2.09 -20.04
CA SER A 319 -7.83 2.50 -18.73
C SER A 319 -8.73 2.05 -17.58
N ILE A 320 -10.06 2.20 -17.71
CA ILE A 320 -11.04 1.69 -16.72
C ILE A 320 -10.97 0.16 -16.61
N ALA A 321 -10.95 -0.54 -17.74
CA ALA A 321 -10.89 -2.01 -17.78
C ALA A 321 -9.58 -2.54 -17.18
N LEU A 322 -8.45 -1.94 -17.52
CA LEU A 322 -7.12 -2.33 -17.04
C LEU A 322 -6.98 -2.13 -15.53
N GLN A 323 -7.46 -0.99 -14.99
CA GLN A 323 -7.48 -0.74 -13.54
C GLN A 323 -8.39 -1.73 -12.80
N SER A 324 -9.57 -2.05 -13.36
CA SER A 324 -10.50 -3.02 -12.79
C SER A 324 -9.91 -4.45 -12.74
N VAL A 325 -9.31 -4.89 -13.85
CA VAL A 325 -8.64 -6.20 -13.94
C VAL A 325 -7.41 -6.25 -13.02
N ALA A 326 -6.62 -5.18 -12.94
CA ALA A 326 -5.47 -5.09 -12.04
C ALA A 326 -5.86 -5.22 -10.56
N LEU A 327 -6.98 -4.62 -10.13
CA LEU A 327 -7.47 -4.78 -8.76
C LEU A 327 -7.89 -6.22 -8.47
N ILE A 328 -8.65 -6.86 -9.36
CA ILE A 328 -9.06 -8.26 -9.23
C ILE A 328 -7.84 -9.18 -9.18
N ALA A 329 -6.87 -8.98 -10.09
CA ALA A 329 -5.63 -9.75 -10.14
C ALA A 329 -4.75 -9.55 -8.90
N GLY A 330 -4.62 -8.31 -8.41
CA GLY A 330 -3.84 -7.99 -7.20
C GLY A 330 -4.45 -8.59 -5.93
N VAL A 331 -5.78 -8.55 -5.80
CA VAL A 331 -6.51 -9.19 -4.69
C VAL A 331 -6.40 -10.72 -4.77
N ALA A 332 -6.52 -11.31 -5.97
CA ALA A 332 -6.34 -12.75 -6.17
C ALA A 332 -4.90 -13.18 -5.84
N TRP A 333 -3.89 -12.43 -6.31
CA TRP A 333 -2.48 -12.69 -6.06
C TRP A 333 -2.15 -12.63 -4.56
N LYS A 334 -2.62 -11.59 -3.83
CA LYS A 334 -2.45 -11.52 -2.37
C LYS A 334 -3.13 -12.69 -1.64
N ARG A 335 -4.32 -13.11 -2.08
CA ARG A 335 -5.02 -14.29 -1.50
C ARG A 335 -4.28 -15.60 -1.77
N ILE A 336 -3.61 -15.74 -2.92
CA ILE A 336 -2.77 -16.91 -3.23
C ILE A 336 -1.49 -16.88 -2.39
N LYS A 337 -0.79 -15.74 -2.33
CA LYS A 337 0.45 -15.57 -1.55
C LYS A 337 0.24 -15.83 -0.05
N ALA A 338 -0.83 -15.30 0.54
CA ALA A 338 -1.18 -15.58 1.93
C ALA A 338 -1.42 -17.07 2.23
N ARG A 339 -1.96 -17.85 1.27
CA ARG A 339 -2.11 -19.32 1.37
C ARG A 339 -0.79 -20.09 1.20
N GLN A 340 0.23 -19.47 0.64
CA GLN A 340 1.59 -20.02 0.53
C GLN A 340 2.43 -19.66 1.76
N GLU A 341 2.32 -18.43 2.25
CA GLU A 341 2.98 -17.97 3.47
C GLU A 341 2.45 -18.70 4.70
N GLY A 342 1.13 -18.93 4.80
CA GLY A 342 0.52 -19.80 5.82
C GLY A 342 0.86 -21.30 5.70
N ARG A 343 1.77 -21.70 4.81
CA ARG A 343 2.38 -23.05 4.74
C ARG A 343 3.86 -23.06 5.12
N ILE A 344 4.49 -21.90 5.30
CA ILE A 344 5.82 -21.76 5.86
C ILE A 344 5.61 -21.56 7.36
N ALA A 345 6.20 -22.43 8.19
CA ALA A 345 5.98 -22.42 9.63
C ALA A 345 6.43 -21.09 10.27
N LEU A 346 5.84 -20.78 11.43
CA LEU A 346 6.44 -19.86 12.39
C LEU A 346 7.88 -20.32 12.70
N PRO A 347 8.80 -19.41 13.06
CA PRO A 347 10.00 -19.83 13.77
C PRO A 347 9.54 -20.58 15.03
N LEU A 348 10.03 -21.81 15.22
CA LEU A 348 9.60 -22.66 16.32
C LEU A 348 9.88 -21.93 17.64
N THR A 349 8.96 -21.99 18.59
CA THR A 349 9.28 -21.60 19.96
C THR A 349 10.37 -22.53 20.52
N PRO A 350 11.19 -22.10 21.50
CA PRO A 350 12.27 -22.95 22.03
C PRO A 350 11.78 -24.31 22.58
N GLU A 351 10.52 -24.40 23.03
CA GLU A 351 9.89 -25.66 23.44
C GLU A 351 9.50 -26.55 22.26
N GLU A 352 8.97 -25.97 21.17
CA GLU A 352 8.67 -26.69 19.93
C GLU A 352 9.95 -27.16 19.22
N GLU A 353 11.03 -26.38 19.25
CA GLU A 353 12.34 -26.76 18.68
C GLU A 353 12.95 -27.93 19.48
N ALA A 354 12.86 -27.88 20.81
CA ALA A 354 13.23 -29.01 21.66
C ALA A 354 12.34 -30.24 21.45
N ALA A 355 11.04 -30.07 21.18
CA ALA A 355 10.12 -31.16 20.86
C ALA A 355 10.41 -31.79 19.48
N ALA A 356 10.72 -30.97 18.48
CA ALA A 356 11.14 -31.42 17.15
C ALA A 356 12.43 -32.25 17.22
N TYR A 357 13.43 -31.77 17.97
CA TYR A 357 14.69 -32.50 18.18
C TYR A 357 14.48 -33.85 18.86
N ARG A 358 13.60 -33.93 19.88
CA ARG A 358 13.22 -35.22 20.51
C ARG A 358 12.52 -36.15 19.51
N ALA A 359 11.60 -35.65 18.70
CA ALA A 359 10.89 -36.44 17.70
C ALA A 359 11.82 -36.97 16.59
N GLU A 360 12.84 -36.21 16.21
CA GLU A 360 13.87 -36.64 15.25
C GLU A 360 14.85 -37.65 15.86
N ALA A 361 15.25 -37.46 17.12
CA ALA A 361 16.03 -38.43 17.88
C ALA A 361 15.28 -39.77 18.03
N GLU A 362 13.98 -39.74 18.35
CA GLU A 362 13.15 -40.95 18.41
C GLU A 362 13.03 -41.66 17.06
N ARG A 363 12.82 -40.92 15.96
CA ARG A 363 12.82 -41.51 14.60
C ARG A 363 14.16 -42.16 14.28
N SER A 364 15.27 -41.50 14.62
CA SER A 364 16.63 -42.00 14.41
C SER A 364 16.89 -43.27 15.22
N ALA A 365 16.45 -43.31 16.49
CA ALA A 365 16.56 -44.49 17.34
C ALA A 365 15.71 -45.67 16.82
N ARG A 366 14.47 -45.41 16.38
CA ARG A 366 13.59 -46.43 15.77
C ARG A 366 14.16 -46.95 14.45
N ALA A 367 14.77 -46.09 13.63
CA ALA A 367 15.46 -46.50 12.41
C ALA A 367 16.69 -47.37 12.73
N ALA A 368 17.54 -46.97 13.68
CA ALA A 368 18.69 -47.77 14.11
C ALA A 368 18.29 -49.15 14.67
N ALA A 369 17.20 -49.22 15.45
CA ALA A 369 16.66 -50.48 15.97
C ALA A 369 16.10 -51.40 14.87
N ALA A 370 15.51 -50.83 13.81
CA ALA A 370 15.09 -51.59 12.62
C ALA A 370 16.30 -52.12 11.82
N THR A 371 17.41 -51.37 11.76
CA THR A 371 18.65 -51.85 11.12
C THR A 371 19.34 -52.94 11.93
N SER A 372 19.41 -52.80 13.27
CA SER A 372 20.09 -53.79 14.13
C SER A 372 19.38 -55.14 14.21
N SER A 373 18.08 -55.20 13.90
CA SER A 373 17.29 -56.44 13.90
C SER A 373 17.38 -57.23 12.58
N ALA A 374 18.09 -56.71 11.56
CA ALA A 374 18.28 -57.38 10.28
C ALA A 374 19.54 -58.29 10.21
N THR A 375 20.41 -58.26 11.22
CA THR A 375 21.75 -58.88 11.15
C THR A 375 21.87 -60.12 12.05
N LEU A 376 21.35 -61.26 11.58
CA LEU A 376 21.68 -62.59 12.14
C LEU A 376 22.79 -63.25 11.32
N PRO A 377 23.86 -63.80 11.95
CA PRO A 377 25.00 -64.36 11.23
C PRO A 377 24.73 -65.78 10.73
N ALA A 378 24.89 -66.01 9.42
CA ALA A 378 24.93 -67.35 8.83
C ALA A 378 26.39 -67.83 8.69
N THR A 379 26.75 -68.93 9.35
CA THR A 379 28.12 -69.45 9.40
C THR A 379 28.28 -70.77 8.64
N ALA A 380 29.18 -70.81 7.65
CA ALA A 380 29.77 -72.04 7.09
C ALA A 380 31.07 -71.72 6.30
N PRO A 381 32.22 -72.37 6.58
CA PRO A 381 33.48 -72.10 5.88
C PRO A 381 33.86 -73.16 4.82
N LYS A 382 34.73 -72.79 3.87
CA LYS A 382 35.58 -73.70 3.07
C LYS A 382 36.96 -73.07 2.80
N ASN A 383 37.97 -73.92 2.60
CA ASN A 383 39.40 -73.57 2.53
C ASN A 383 39.98 -73.73 1.10
N ALA A 384 41.26 -73.34 0.97
CA ALA A 384 42.20 -73.38 -0.19
C ALA A 384 42.13 -72.16 -1.13
N VAL A 385 43.21 -71.41 -1.50
CA VAL A 385 44.67 -71.71 -1.77
C VAL A 385 44.84 -72.39 -3.14
N HIS A 386 45.71 -72.01 -4.11
CA HIS A 386 46.84 -71.05 -4.29
C HIS A 386 46.55 -70.18 -5.58
N ASP A 387 47.33 -69.23 -6.17
CA ASP A 387 48.67 -68.62 -5.96
C ASP A 387 48.85 -67.26 -6.74
N ILE A 388 50.05 -66.64 -6.67
CA ILE A 388 50.79 -65.82 -7.70
C ILE A 388 50.04 -64.64 -8.42
N ALA A 389 50.40 -63.33 -8.29
CA ALA A 389 51.60 -62.57 -8.77
C ALA A 389 51.66 -62.43 -10.32
N ASP A 390 52.01 -61.31 -11.00
CA ASP A 390 52.54 -59.96 -10.66
C ASP A 390 51.99 -58.88 -11.67
N GLU A 391 52.50 -57.63 -11.63
CA GLU A 391 52.47 -56.56 -12.70
C GLU A 391 51.10 -55.98 -13.16
N GLU A 392 50.97 -54.74 -13.67
CA GLU A 392 51.73 -53.48 -13.53
C GLU A 392 50.76 -52.27 -13.81
N ALA A 393 51.18 -51.07 -13.42
CA ALA A 393 50.67 -49.70 -13.63
C ALA A 393 49.60 -49.34 -14.70
N ALA A 394 48.95 -48.21 -14.39
CA ALA A 394 48.32 -47.24 -15.31
C ALA A 394 47.01 -47.67 -16.02
N ALA A 395 46.13 -46.75 -16.45
CA ALA A 395 45.82 -45.38 -16.01
C ALA A 395 44.46 -44.99 -16.64
N GLU A 396 43.94 -43.78 -16.33
CA GLU A 396 42.83 -43.13 -17.05
C GLU A 396 41.46 -43.86 -16.99
N SER A 397 40.32 -43.25 -17.35
CA SER A 397 39.86 -41.86 -17.21
C SER A 397 38.33 -41.87 -17.37
N SER A 398 37.62 -40.84 -16.89
CA SER A 398 36.23 -40.44 -17.24
C SER A 398 35.17 -41.56 -17.46
N GLY A 399 34.09 -41.64 -16.70
CA GLY A 399 33.23 -40.51 -16.32
C GLY A 399 31.88 -40.62 -17.04
N ALA A 400 30.90 -41.24 -16.39
CA ALA A 400 29.61 -41.54 -17.00
C ALA A 400 28.77 -40.28 -17.25
N THR A 401 28.25 -40.12 -18.48
CA THR A 401 27.27 -39.06 -18.81
C THR A 401 26.11 -39.64 -19.61
N VAL A 402 24.98 -39.90 -18.94
CA VAL A 402 23.72 -40.26 -19.62
C VAL A 402 23.06 -38.99 -20.15
N THR A 403 22.77 -38.94 -21.44
CA THR A 403 21.99 -37.85 -22.06
C THR A 403 20.59 -38.32 -22.48
N PRO A 404 19.53 -37.52 -22.27
CA PRO A 404 18.15 -37.93 -22.55
C PRO A 404 17.78 -37.75 -24.03
N THR A 405 17.06 -38.71 -24.60
CA THR A 405 16.66 -38.69 -26.02
C THR A 405 15.46 -37.79 -26.30
N LYS A 406 15.72 -36.75 -27.09
CA LYS A 406 14.76 -35.85 -27.75
C LYS A 406 13.85 -36.61 -28.74
N VAL A 407 12.54 -36.44 -28.64
CA VAL A 407 11.56 -36.94 -29.63
C VAL A 407 10.64 -35.83 -30.11
N THR A 408 10.44 -35.73 -31.43
CA THR A 408 9.59 -34.72 -32.09
C THR A 408 8.82 -35.33 -33.27
N ARG A 409 7.51 -35.06 -33.37
CA ARG A 409 6.60 -35.45 -34.47
C ARG A 409 5.39 -34.50 -34.40
N LYS A 410 4.94 -33.70 -35.39
CA LYS A 410 5.20 -33.54 -36.85
C LYS A 410 4.56 -34.59 -37.77
N LEU A 411 3.33 -34.34 -38.26
CA LEU A 411 2.97 -34.12 -39.69
C LEU A 411 1.45 -34.15 -39.96
N GLY A 412 1.01 -33.51 -41.06
CA GLY A 412 -0.31 -33.68 -41.70
C GLY A 412 -1.29 -32.49 -41.56
N GLY A 413 -1.85 -31.87 -42.61
CA GLY A 413 -1.43 -31.84 -44.03
C GLY A 413 -2.57 -31.82 -45.07
N GLY A 414 -2.76 -30.69 -45.78
CA GLY A 414 -3.63 -30.54 -46.97
C GLY A 414 -5.12 -30.21 -46.68
N SER A 415 -5.90 -29.67 -47.63
CA SER A 415 -5.55 -29.02 -48.91
C SER A 415 -6.69 -28.11 -49.45
N SER A 416 -6.32 -27.05 -50.17
CA SER A 416 -7.03 -26.36 -51.28
C SER A 416 -8.56 -26.46 -51.46
N ASN A 417 -9.26 -25.31 -51.60
CA ASN A 417 -9.78 -24.90 -52.93
C ASN A 417 -10.41 -23.47 -53.06
N ALA A 418 -10.44 -23.01 -54.32
CA ALA A 418 -11.35 -22.02 -54.95
C ALA A 418 -11.32 -20.52 -54.57
N SER A 419 -11.69 -19.68 -55.55
CA SER A 419 -11.62 -18.21 -55.53
C SER A 419 -12.95 -17.53 -56.03
N PRO A 420 -13.03 -16.41 -56.82
CA PRO A 420 -13.93 -15.29 -56.44
C PRO A 420 -14.95 -14.81 -57.50
N THR A 421 -15.97 -14.02 -57.11
CA THR A 421 -16.69 -13.00 -57.95
C THR A 421 -17.64 -12.15 -57.06
N LYS A 422 -17.58 -10.81 -57.06
CA LYS A 422 -18.12 -9.75 -57.97
C LYS A 422 -19.57 -9.27 -57.68
N LYS A 423 -19.68 -7.95 -57.49
CA LYS A 423 -20.74 -7.01 -57.95
C LYS A 423 -22.23 -7.37 -57.74
N LYS A 424 -22.96 -6.44 -57.12
CA LYS A 424 -23.54 -5.34 -57.91
C LYS A 424 -23.39 -4.00 -57.21
#